data_AF-A0A662WFG0-F1
#
_entry.id   AF-A0A662WFG0-F1
#
_cell.length_a   1.000
_cell.length_b   1.000
_cell.length_c   1.000
_cell.angle_alpha   90.00
_cell.angle_beta   90.00
_cell.angle_gamma   90.00
#
_symmetry.space_group_name_H-M   'P 1'
#
loop_
_entity.id
_entity.type
_entity.pdbx_description
1 polymer ?
#
loop_
_entity_poly.entity_id
_entity_poly.type
_entity_poly.pdbx_seq_one_letter_code
_entity_poly.pdbx_strand_id
1 'polypeptide(L)'
;MATSSPAPFVLCADFDETITQRDTIALLFELAANSSIRARAQQQQQQLVGQYTSELNAYLARADIAWKDRINSSSFDDDSLRAFLDGYAATDLRSLQRVDKSRVLRGIPRANLVAAADSVQLRDGCGEALALADAVYVISANWSEQFVHAAMLRTSKSSIAPTPQAIANGGSNTMNDPFVDGID
;
A
#
# COMPACT_ATOMS: atom_id res chain seq x y z
N MET A 1 -5.88 13.78 45.36
CA MET A 1 -5.59 12.59 44.54
C MET A 1 -4.83 13.07 43.31
N ALA A 2 -3.56 12.72 43.17
CA ALA A 2 -2.81 13.01 41.95
C ALA A 2 -3.31 12.05 40.87
N THR A 3 -3.96 12.57 39.84
CA THR A 3 -4.28 11.81 38.63
C THR A 3 -2.97 11.53 37.92
N SER A 4 -2.51 10.28 37.93
CA SER A 4 -1.39 9.87 37.10
C SER A 4 -1.74 10.16 35.65
N SER A 5 -0.92 10.94 34.94
CA SER A 5 -1.07 11.07 33.49
C SER A 5 -1.08 9.68 32.86
N PRO A 6 -1.93 9.43 31.86
CA PRO A 6 -1.95 8.15 31.16
C PRO A 6 -0.56 7.83 30.62
N ALA A 7 -0.20 6.54 30.62
CA ALA A 7 1.06 6.09 30.04
C ALA A 7 1.08 6.44 28.55
N PRO A 8 2.24 6.86 28.01
CA PRO A 8 2.33 7.22 26.61
C PRO A 8 2.00 6.01 25.73
N PHE A 9 1.30 6.23 24.63
CA PHE A 9 0.93 5.17 23.68
C PHE A 9 1.26 5.54 22.23
N VAL A 10 1.60 4.50 21.48
CA VAL A 10 1.97 4.57 20.07
C VAL A 10 0.82 4.00 19.24
N LEU A 11 0.43 4.72 18.20
CA LEU A 11 -0.55 4.25 17.21
C LEU A 11 0.18 3.86 15.92
N CYS A 12 0.00 2.61 15.51
CA CYS A 12 0.37 2.14 14.18
C CYS A 12 -0.89 1.97 13.35
N ALA A 13 -0.97 2.61 12.20
CA ALA A 13 -2.13 2.58 11.32
C ALA A 13 -1.72 2.24 9.89
N ASP A 14 -2.54 1.47 9.20
CA ASP A 14 -2.46 1.35 7.75
C ASP A 14 -2.89 2.67 7.08
N PHE A 15 -2.48 2.88 5.84
CA PHE A 15 -2.78 4.09 5.08
C PHE A 15 -4.04 3.93 4.22
N ASP A 16 -3.97 3.06 3.22
CA ASP A 16 -4.99 2.92 2.19
C ASP A 16 -6.26 2.28 2.77
N GLU A 17 -7.41 2.90 2.54
CA GLU A 17 -8.71 2.49 3.08
C GLU A 17 -8.83 2.43 4.61
N THR A 18 -7.75 2.74 5.35
CA THR A 18 -7.74 2.87 6.82
C THR A 18 -7.70 4.34 7.24
N ILE A 19 -6.73 5.11 6.72
CA ILE A 19 -6.66 6.57 6.90
C ILE A 19 -7.36 7.27 5.73
N THR A 20 -7.15 6.78 4.51
CA THR A 20 -7.80 7.29 3.30
C THR A 20 -9.17 6.66 3.09
N GLN A 21 -10.03 7.33 2.33
CA GLN A 21 -11.35 6.79 1.97
C GLN A 21 -11.28 5.72 0.88
N ARG A 22 -10.19 5.67 0.12
CA ARG A 22 -10.00 4.79 -1.04
C ARG A 22 -8.53 4.41 -1.16
N ASP A 23 -8.28 3.26 -1.79
CA ASP A 23 -6.96 2.88 -2.26
C ASP A 23 -6.36 3.97 -3.17
N THR A 24 -5.09 4.31 -2.93
CA THR A 24 -4.36 5.36 -3.64
C THR A 24 -3.26 4.84 -4.56
N ILE A 25 -3.01 3.52 -4.64
CA ILE A 25 -2.01 2.94 -5.54
C ILE A 25 -2.36 3.24 -7.00
N ALA A 26 -3.65 3.24 -7.35
CA ALA A 26 -4.11 3.60 -8.69
C ALA A 26 -3.64 5.00 -9.15
N LEU A 27 -3.56 5.97 -8.22
CA LEU A 27 -3.08 7.32 -8.53
C LEU A 27 -1.62 7.32 -8.99
N LEU A 28 -0.77 6.45 -8.44
CA LEU A 28 0.61 6.33 -8.90
C LEU A 28 0.70 5.87 -10.36
N PHE A 29 -0.14 4.92 -10.77
CA PHE A 29 -0.19 4.49 -12.17
C PHE A 29 -0.74 5.57 -13.10
N GLU A 30 -1.71 6.36 -12.65
CA GLU A 30 -2.22 7.52 -13.40
C GLU A 30 -1.14 8.59 -13.58
N LEU A 31 -0.32 8.84 -12.56
CA LEU A 31 0.80 9.78 -12.65
C LEU A 31 1.88 9.29 -13.60
N ALA A 32 2.21 7.99 -13.58
CA ALA A 32 3.13 7.40 -14.56
C ALA A 32 2.61 7.60 -15.99
N ALA A 33 1.29 7.48 -16.17
CA ALA A 33 0.63 7.65 -17.45
C ALA A 33 0.50 9.11 -17.91
N ASN A 34 0.66 10.12 -17.05
CA ASN A 34 0.61 11.54 -17.45
C ASN A 34 1.92 12.06 -18.08
N SER A 35 2.97 11.23 -18.16
CA SER A 35 4.15 11.49 -19.01
C SER A 35 3.85 11.20 -20.49
N SER A 36 4.74 11.55 -21.41
CA SER A 36 4.68 11.23 -22.87
C SER A 36 4.59 9.72 -23.21
N ILE A 37 4.40 8.88 -22.19
CA ILE A 37 4.41 7.42 -22.17
C ILE A 37 2.99 6.87 -21.86
N ARG A 38 1.95 7.72 -21.78
CA ARG A 38 0.56 7.39 -21.39
C ARG A 38 0.02 6.06 -21.89
N ALA A 39 0.04 5.85 -23.20
CA ALA A 39 -0.49 4.62 -23.80
C ALA A 39 0.29 3.37 -23.36
N ARG A 40 1.62 3.49 -23.24
CA ARG A 40 2.48 2.39 -22.82
C ARG A 40 2.32 2.07 -21.33
N ALA A 41 2.25 3.08 -20.46
CA ALA A 41 2.03 2.87 -19.02
C ALA A 41 0.66 2.23 -18.75
N GLN A 42 -0.39 2.70 -19.42
CA GLN A 42 -1.74 2.13 -19.29
C GLN A 42 -1.80 0.70 -19.85
N GLN A 43 -1.17 0.44 -20.99
CA GLN A 43 -1.08 -0.92 -21.55
C GLN A 43 -0.30 -1.85 -20.62
N GLN A 44 0.82 -1.39 -20.04
CA GLN A 44 1.59 -2.17 -19.06
C GLN A 44 0.79 -2.46 -17.81
N GLN A 45 0.05 -1.48 -17.27
CA GLN A 45 -0.84 -1.69 -16.13
C GLN A 45 -1.88 -2.78 -16.42
N GLN A 46 -2.57 -2.69 -17.57
CA GLN A 46 -3.55 -3.70 -17.99
C GLN A 46 -2.93 -5.09 -18.13
N GLN A 47 -1.72 -5.18 -18.67
CA GLN A 47 -0.98 -6.44 -18.78
C GLN A 47 -0.60 -7.02 -17.41
N LEU A 48 -0.09 -6.19 -16.50
CA LEU A 48 0.29 -6.60 -15.15
C LEU A 48 -0.93 -7.12 -14.35
N VAL A 49 -2.04 -6.37 -14.40
CA VAL A 49 -3.31 -6.77 -13.76
C VAL A 49 -3.86 -8.04 -14.40
N GLY A 50 -3.90 -8.11 -15.74
CA GLY A 50 -4.40 -9.28 -16.46
C GLY A 50 -3.60 -10.54 -16.14
N GLN A 51 -2.28 -10.43 -16.05
CA GLN A 51 -1.42 -11.55 -15.68
C GLN A 51 -1.64 -11.99 -14.23
N TYR A 52 -1.75 -11.05 -13.29
CA TYR A 52 -2.08 -11.36 -11.90
C TYR A 52 -3.41 -12.11 -11.78
N THR A 53 -4.47 -11.57 -12.36
CA THR A 53 -5.81 -12.18 -12.32
C THR A 53 -5.82 -13.57 -12.93
N SER A 54 -5.12 -13.77 -14.06
CA SER A 54 -4.99 -15.08 -14.69
C SER A 54 -4.28 -16.09 -13.78
N GLU A 55 -3.13 -15.72 -13.20
CA GLU A 55 -2.36 -16.59 -12.33
C GLU A 55 -3.10 -16.93 -11.02
N LEU A 56 -3.75 -15.92 -10.42
CA LEU A 56 -4.55 -16.10 -9.22
C LEU A 56 -5.75 -17.00 -9.49
N ASN A 57 -6.50 -16.77 -10.56
CA ASN A 57 -7.64 -17.61 -10.92
C ASN A 57 -7.20 -19.05 -11.18
N ALA A 58 -6.07 -19.26 -11.87
CA ALA A 58 -5.53 -20.59 -12.09
C ALA A 58 -5.11 -21.27 -10.78
N TYR A 59 -4.56 -20.52 -9.82
CA TYR A 59 -4.22 -21.01 -8.49
C TYR A 59 -5.47 -21.40 -7.69
N LEU A 60 -6.45 -20.49 -7.61
CA LEU A 60 -7.72 -20.72 -6.89
C LEU A 60 -8.50 -21.90 -7.48
N ALA A 61 -8.53 -22.06 -8.80
CA ALA A 61 -9.18 -23.21 -9.45
C ALA A 61 -8.53 -24.55 -9.04
N ARG A 62 -7.20 -24.60 -8.94
CA ARG A 62 -6.50 -25.81 -8.47
C ARG A 62 -6.75 -26.07 -6.98
N ALA A 63 -6.79 -25.01 -6.17
CA ALA A 63 -7.08 -25.11 -4.75
C ALA A 63 -8.51 -25.59 -4.49
N ASP A 64 -9.50 -25.07 -5.23
CA ASP A 64 -10.91 -25.47 -5.12
C ASP A 64 -11.12 -26.96 -5.42
N ILE A 65 -10.44 -27.50 -6.44
CA ILE A 65 -10.44 -28.96 -6.72
C ILE A 65 -9.90 -29.73 -5.51
N ALA A 66 -8.74 -29.32 -4.97
CA ALA A 66 -8.12 -29.98 -3.83
C ALA A 66 -8.96 -29.90 -2.54
N TRP A 67 -9.77 -28.84 -2.38
CA TRP A 67 -10.63 -28.63 -1.22
C TRP A 67 -11.96 -29.38 -1.33
N LYS A 68 -12.55 -29.49 -2.52
CA LYS A 68 -13.79 -30.27 -2.74
C LYS A 68 -13.61 -31.74 -2.37
N ASP A 69 -12.43 -32.30 -2.60
CA ASP A 69 -12.10 -33.67 -2.19
C ASP A 69 -12.02 -33.83 -0.65
N ARG A 70 -11.89 -32.72 0.10
CA ARG A 70 -11.68 -32.70 1.56
C ARG A 70 -12.87 -32.16 2.37
N ILE A 71 -13.94 -31.67 1.73
CA ILE A 71 -15.11 -31.08 2.39
C ILE A 71 -15.82 -32.03 3.37
N ASN A 72 -15.63 -33.34 3.23
CA ASN A 72 -16.19 -34.35 4.14
C ASN A 72 -15.31 -34.68 5.35
N SER A 73 -14.19 -33.97 5.54
CA SER A 73 -13.34 -34.10 6.72
C SER A 73 -14.04 -33.52 7.96
N SER A 74 -14.07 -34.30 9.06
CA SER A 74 -14.62 -33.85 10.35
C SER A 74 -13.63 -33.05 11.20
N SER A 75 -12.39 -32.84 10.73
CA SER A 75 -11.35 -32.08 11.43
C SER A 75 -10.76 -30.97 10.57
N PHE A 76 -10.39 -29.86 11.22
CA PHE A 76 -9.66 -28.76 10.60
C PHE A 76 -8.28 -29.23 10.11
N ASP A 77 -7.98 -28.95 8.84
CA ASP A 77 -6.73 -29.34 8.19
C ASP A 77 -5.80 -28.11 8.07
N ASP A 78 -5.01 -27.92 9.12
CA ASP A 78 -4.08 -26.80 9.29
C ASP A 78 -2.97 -26.80 8.23
N ASP A 79 -2.48 -27.98 7.84
CA ASP A 79 -1.43 -28.12 6.83
C ASP A 79 -1.93 -27.72 5.44
N SER A 80 -3.17 -28.07 5.09
CA SER A 80 -3.80 -27.62 3.85
C SER A 80 -4.04 -26.11 3.82
N LEU A 81 -4.43 -25.52 4.95
CA LEU A 81 -4.57 -24.07 5.05
C LEU A 81 -3.21 -23.39 4.85
N ARG A 82 -2.15 -23.86 5.52
CA ARG A 82 -0.79 -23.32 5.32
C ARG A 82 -0.35 -23.41 3.86
N ALA A 83 -0.49 -24.58 3.25
CA ALA A 83 -0.13 -24.79 1.85
C ALA A 83 -0.93 -23.87 0.90
N PHE A 84 -2.20 -23.60 1.23
CA PHE A 84 -3.02 -22.62 0.51
C PHE A 84 -2.48 -21.19 0.65
N LEU A 85 -2.21 -20.76 1.88
CA LEU A 85 -1.71 -19.42 2.16
C LEU A 85 -0.34 -19.19 1.51
N ASP A 86 0.56 -20.18 1.57
CA ASP A 86 1.89 -20.11 0.95
C ASP A 86 1.80 -19.99 -0.57
N GLY A 87 0.92 -20.76 -1.21
CA GLY A 87 0.74 -20.69 -2.66
C GLY A 87 0.06 -19.40 -3.12
N TYR A 88 -0.88 -18.87 -2.33
CA TYR A 88 -1.48 -17.55 -2.54
C TYR A 88 -0.42 -16.46 -2.43
N ALA A 89 0.33 -16.43 -1.34
CA ALA A 89 1.39 -15.46 -1.08
C ALA A 89 2.47 -15.51 -2.18
N ALA A 90 2.85 -16.70 -2.64
CA ALA A 90 3.80 -16.84 -3.74
C ALA A 90 3.25 -16.26 -5.07
N THR A 91 1.95 -16.37 -5.32
CA THR A 91 1.30 -15.79 -6.50
C THR A 91 1.27 -14.28 -6.44
N ASP A 92 0.95 -13.73 -5.26
CA ASP A 92 0.96 -12.30 -5.01
C ASP A 92 2.38 -11.71 -5.14
N LEU A 93 3.38 -12.34 -4.50
CA LEU A 93 4.78 -11.91 -4.58
C LEU A 93 5.32 -11.86 -6.01
N ARG A 94 4.98 -12.85 -6.85
CA ARG A 94 5.37 -12.83 -8.27
C ARG A 94 4.77 -11.64 -9.01
N SER A 95 3.55 -11.25 -8.64
CA SER A 95 2.89 -10.06 -9.19
C SER A 95 3.64 -8.79 -8.83
N LEU A 96 3.93 -8.59 -7.55
CA LEU A 96 4.69 -7.44 -7.05
C LEU A 96 6.07 -7.35 -7.72
N GLN A 97 6.78 -8.47 -7.83
CA GLN A 97 8.07 -8.54 -8.52
C GLN A 97 7.99 -8.16 -10.00
N ARG A 98 6.89 -8.47 -10.70
CA ARG A 98 6.70 -8.04 -12.09
C ARG A 98 6.54 -6.54 -12.19
N VAL A 99 5.80 -5.93 -11.26
CA VAL A 99 5.61 -4.49 -11.32
C VAL A 99 6.90 -3.75 -11.02
N ASP A 100 7.66 -4.19 -10.01
CA ASP A 100 9.00 -3.67 -9.73
C ASP A 100 9.93 -3.79 -10.96
N LYS A 101 10.01 -4.99 -11.55
CA LYS A 101 10.82 -5.23 -12.77
C LYS A 101 10.39 -4.39 -13.97
N SER A 102 9.09 -4.07 -14.09
CA SER A 102 8.58 -3.25 -15.19
C SER A 102 9.05 -1.80 -15.13
N ARG A 103 9.44 -1.33 -13.93
CA ARG A 103 9.79 0.07 -13.65
C ARG A 103 8.70 1.05 -14.11
N VAL A 104 7.44 0.61 -14.16
CA VAL A 104 6.32 1.40 -14.70
C VAL A 104 6.08 2.70 -13.92
N LEU A 105 6.40 2.72 -12.63
CA LEU A 105 6.29 3.92 -11.78
C LEU A 105 7.57 4.80 -11.77
N ARG A 106 8.63 4.39 -12.47
CA ARG A 106 9.90 5.10 -12.45
C ARG A 106 9.79 6.44 -13.16
N GLY A 107 10.38 7.48 -12.55
CA GLY A 107 10.50 8.79 -13.16
C GLY A 107 9.26 9.67 -13.00
N ILE A 108 8.30 9.30 -12.16
CA ILE A 108 7.26 10.23 -11.72
C ILE A 108 7.97 11.35 -10.92
N PRO A 109 7.82 12.62 -11.33
CA PRO A 109 8.44 13.75 -10.61
C PRO A 109 7.84 13.91 -9.21
N ARG A 110 8.66 14.28 -8.23
CA ARG A 110 8.21 14.59 -6.87
C ARG A 110 7.07 15.61 -6.83
N ALA A 111 7.15 16.67 -7.64
CA ALA A 111 6.09 17.68 -7.72
C ALA A 111 4.72 17.08 -8.10
N ASN A 112 4.72 16.06 -8.97
CA ASN A 112 3.49 15.37 -9.38
C ASN A 112 2.94 14.49 -8.25
N LEU A 113 3.81 13.84 -7.47
CA LEU A 113 3.39 13.08 -6.28
C LEU A 113 2.74 13.99 -5.24
N VAL A 114 3.37 15.14 -4.94
CA VAL A 114 2.83 16.12 -4.00
C VAL A 114 1.48 16.67 -4.49
N ALA A 115 1.39 17.06 -5.75
CA ALA A 115 0.13 17.56 -6.33
C ALA A 115 -0.98 16.49 -6.31
N ALA A 116 -0.64 15.22 -6.54
CA ALA A 116 -1.62 14.14 -6.46
C ALA A 116 -2.07 13.85 -5.02
N ALA A 117 -1.17 13.99 -4.04
CA ALA A 117 -1.51 13.83 -2.63
C ALA A 117 -2.57 14.85 -2.16
N ASP A 118 -2.65 16.02 -2.80
CA ASP A 118 -3.72 17.00 -2.54
C ASP A 118 -5.12 16.49 -2.93
N SER A 119 -5.21 15.52 -3.84
CA SER A 119 -6.48 14.91 -4.25
C SER A 119 -6.95 13.79 -3.32
N VAL A 120 -6.08 13.30 -2.43
CA VAL A 120 -6.41 12.20 -1.51
C VAL A 120 -7.45 12.66 -0.49
N GLN A 121 -8.54 11.89 -0.39
CA GLN A 121 -9.59 12.10 0.60
C GLN A 121 -9.29 11.26 1.83
N LEU A 122 -9.19 11.93 2.96
CA LEU A 122 -9.01 11.30 4.26
C LEU A 122 -10.37 10.93 4.85
N ARG A 123 -10.42 9.89 5.68
CA ARG A 123 -11.64 9.53 6.41
C ARG A 123 -11.96 10.59 7.46
N ASP A 124 -13.25 10.86 7.65
CA ASP A 124 -13.71 11.78 8.67
C ASP A 124 -13.26 11.31 10.06
N GLY A 125 -12.79 12.24 10.89
CA GLY A 125 -12.33 11.94 12.25
C GLY A 125 -10.91 11.35 12.33
N CYS A 126 -10.22 11.09 11.21
CA CYS A 126 -8.91 10.46 11.25
C CYS A 126 -7.85 11.35 11.91
N GLY A 127 -7.82 12.64 11.62
CA GLY A 127 -6.85 13.57 12.21
C GLY A 127 -7.00 13.67 13.72
N GLU A 128 -8.25 13.71 14.18
CA GLU A 128 -8.61 13.70 15.60
C GLU A 128 -8.15 12.40 16.28
N ALA A 129 -8.40 11.24 15.66
CA ALA A 129 -7.98 9.95 16.19
C ALA A 129 -6.45 9.84 16.27
N LEU A 130 -5.73 10.27 15.23
CA LEU A 130 -4.27 10.26 15.20
C LEU A 130 -3.67 11.20 16.26
N ALA A 131 -4.30 12.35 16.50
CA ALA A 131 -3.86 13.34 17.47
C ALA A 131 -4.01 12.90 18.94
N LEU A 132 -4.74 11.80 19.21
CA LEU A 132 -4.84 11.25 20.56
C LEU A 132 -3.56 10.53 21.01
N ALA A 133 -2.74 10.06 20.07
CA ALA A 133 -1.53 9.29 20.35
C ALA A 133 -0.32 10.18 20.63
N ASP A 134 0.62 9.67 21.43
CA ASP A 134 1.90 10.34 21.67
C ASP A 134 2.87 10.18 20.49
N ALA A 135 2.71 9.10 19.71
CA ALA A 135 3.43 8.87 18.46
C ALA A 135 2.55 8.11 17.44
N VAL A 136 2.71 8.43 16.16
CA VAL A 136 1.96 7.81 15.06
C VAL A 136 2.92 7.27 14.00
N TYR A 137 2.73 6.00 13.64
CA TYR A 137 3.40 5.35 12.52
C TYR A 137 2.36 4.90 11.49
N VAL A 138 2.56 5.31 10.25
CA VAL A 138 1.76 4.86 9.11
C VAL A 138 2.53 3.75 8.41
N ILE A 139 2.00 2.53 8.46
CA ILE A 139 2.59 1.34 7.86
C ILE A 139 1.80 1.04 6.59
N SER A 140 2.38 1.25 5.42
CA SER A 140 1.64 1.24 4.16
C SER A 140 2.22 0.27 3.13
N ALA A 141 1.32 -0.45 2.45
CA ALA A 141 1.68 -1.22 1.26
C ALA A 141 1.86 -0.34 0.01
N ASN A 142 1.59 0.96 0.09
CA ASN A 142 1.80 1.91 -0.99
C ASN A 142 3.27 1.92 -1.42
N TRP A 143 3.54 2.25 -2.68
CA TRP A 143 4.88 2.15 -3.25
C TRP A 143 5.62 3.50 -3.30
N SER A 144 5.03 4.57 -2.76
CA SER A 144 5.67 5.87 -2.65
C SER A 144 5.58 6.44 -1.24
N GLU A 145 6.68 6.36 -0.48
CA GLU A 145 6.77 6.98 0.84
C GLU A 145 6.56 8.49 0.77
N GLN A 146 7.12 9.15 -0.26
CA GLN A 146 6.97 10.58 -0.48
C GLN A 146 5.51 10.99 -0.69
N PHE A 147 4.75 10.19 -1.44
CA PHE A 147 3.31 10.40 -1.65
C PHE A 147 2.52 10.24 -0.36
N VAL A 148 2.75 9.16 0.39
CA VAL A 148 2.08 8.92 1.68
C VAL A 148 2.39 10.07 2.64
N HIS A 149 3.66 10.45 2.77
CA HIS A 149 4.07 11.55 3.63
C HIS A 149 3.40 12.88 3.22
N ALA A 150 3.37 13.20 1.93
CA ALA A 150 2.70 14.39 1.42
C ALA A 150 1.19 14.40 1.75
N ALA A 151 0.51 13.26 1.63
CA ALA A 151 -0.90 13.14 2.00
C ALA A 151 -1.11 13.29 3.51
N MET A 152 -0.21 12.73 4.33
CA MET A 152 -0.30 12.78 5.79
C MET A 152 -0.04 14.16 6.37
N LEU A 153 0.74 15.03 5.72
CA LEU A 153 0.94 16.42 6.16
C LEU A 153 -0.39 17.20 6.33
N ARG A 154 -1.46 16.74 5.68
CA ARG A 154 -2.80 17.34 5.78
C ARG A 154 -3.56 16.97 7.04
N THR A 155 -3.19 15.87 7.70
CA THR A 155 -3.75 15.45 9.00
C THR A 155 -3.21 16.30 10.15
N SER A 156 -2.00 16.85 10.00
CA SER A 156 -1.24 17.52 11.06
C SER A 156 -1.60 18.99 11.28
N LYS A 157 -2.82 19.44 10.92
CA LYS A 157 -3.23 20.85 11.07
C LYS A 157 -3.30 21.34 12.53
N SER A 158 -3.07 20.47 13.51
CA SER A 158 -2.93 20.84 14.91
C SER A 158 -1.45 20.82 15.32
N SER A 159 -0.91 21.94 15.82
CA SER A 159 0.51 22.12 16.16
C SER A 159 1.01 21.26 17.34
N ILE A 160 0.17 20.35 17.85
CA ILE A 160 0.40 19.52 19.03
C ILE A 160 0.42 18.02 18.66
N ALA A 161 -0.10 17.65 17.49
CA ALA A 161 -0.16 16.25 17.08
C ALA A 161 1.22 15.76 16.59
N PRO A 162 1.61 14.50 16.89
CA PRO A 162 2.81 13.93 16.31
C PRO A 162 2.69 13.83 14.79
N THR A 163 3.75 14.21 14.07
CA THR A 163 3.82 14.02 12.62
C THR A 163 3.88 12.53 12.32
N PRO A 164 2.94 11.96 11.53
CA PRO A 164 2.97 10.54 11.19
C PRO A 164 4.23 10.19 10.40
N GLN A 165 4.95 9.15 10.85
CA GLN A 165 6.08 8.59 10.09
C GLN A 165 5.57 7.51 9.15
N ALA A 166 5.84 7.64 7.84
CA ALA A 166 5.39 6.69 6.83
C ALA A 166 6.46 5.63 6.56
N ILE A 167 6.05 4.36 6.57
CA ILE A 167 6.86 3.22 6.13
C ILE A 167 6.12 2.61 4.94
N ALA A 168 6.68 2.74 3.75
CA ALA A 168 6.12 2.24 2.50
C ALA A 168 6.99 1.12 1.94
N ASN A 169 6.48 0.32 1.00
CA ASN A 169 7.22 -0.81 0.39
C ASN A 169 8.54 -0.42 -0.31
N GLY A 170 8.81 0.88 -0.51
CA GLY A 170 10.07 1.41 -1.07
C GLY A 170 11.10 1.91 -0.06
N GLY A 171 10.78 1.97 1.24
CA GLY A 171 11.61 2.63 2.25
C GLY A 171 12.43 1.64 3.10
N SER A 172 13.68 1.35 2.70
CA SER A 172 14.79 1.01 3.64
C SER A 172 16.13 0.71 2.94
N ASN A 173 16.19 0.54 1.62
CA ASN A 173 17.47 0.42 0.92
C ASN A 173 17.70 1.66 0.08
N THR A 174 18.86 2.28 0.26
CA THR A 174 19.44 3.34 -0.59
C THR A 174 19.68 2.92 -2.05
N MET A 175 19.02 1.87 -2.51
CA MET A 175 18.85 1.50 -3.91
C MET A 175 17.35 1.52 -4.24
N ASN A 176 16.96 2.54 -5.00
CA ASN A 176 15.71 2.63 -5.76
C ASN A 176 14.48 3.15 -4.99
N ASP A 177 14.53 4.38 -4.49
CA ASP A 177 13.33 5.22 -4.65
C ASP A 177 13.13 5.40 -6.18
N PRO A 178 12.04 4.90 -6.79
CA PRO A 178 11.82 5.03 -8.23
C PRO A 178 11.48 6.47 -8.64
N PHE A 179 11.25 7.35 -7.67
CA PHE A 179 10.93 8.76 -7.84
C PHE A 179 12.22 9.58 -7.82
N VAL A 180 12.41 10.40 -8.85
CA VAL A 180 13.64 11.18 -9.03
C VAL A 180 13.54 12.45 -8.20
N ASP A 181 14.54 12.69 -7.35
CA ASP A 181 14.84 14.04 -6.87
C ASP A 181 15.35 14.84 -8.08
N GLY A 182 14.49 15.70 -8.61
CA GLY A 182 14.88 16.65 -9.64
C GLY A 182 16.00 17.54 -9.09
N ILE A 183 17.19 17.46 -9.71
CA ILE A 183 18.19 18.53 -9.61
C ILE A 183 17.71 19.62 -10.58
N ASP A 184 17.61 20.84 -10.06
CA ASP A 184 17.35 22.07 -10.81
C ASP A 184 18.25 22.25 -12.04
#